data_AF-A0A667Z9G7-F1
#
_entry.id   AF-A0A667Z9G7-F1
#
_cell.length_a   1.000
_cell.length_b   1.000
_cell.length_c   1.000
_cell.angle_alpha   90.00
_cell.angle_beta   90.00
_cell.angle_gamma   90.00
#
_symmetry.space_group_name_H-M   'P 1'
#
loop_
_entity.id
_entity.type
_entity.pdbx_description
1 polymer ?
#
loop_
_entity_poly.entity_id
_entity_poly.type
_entity_poly.pdbx_seq_one_letter_code
_entity_poly.pdbx_strand_id
1 'polypeptide(L)'
;MPRLEEAIKIMVELFEEYAGQDSKQVSIEELKELLEKDVESPQLKEKIHPDDIKEALELLDKNHDGEVNFREFSRCLAALAKGYHKQKRGKGGKRGKGKEDPEADS
;
A
#
# COMPACT_ATOMS: atom_id res chain seq x y z
N MET A 1 -15.85 -21.87 -2.65
CA MET A 1 -15.38 -21.02 -3.77
C MET A 1 -13.91 -21.30 -4.01
N PRO A 2 -13.39 -21.18 -5.25
CA PRO A 2 -11.96 -21.23 -5.52
C PRO A 2 -11.22 -20.08 -4.80
N ARG A 3 -9.98 -20.31 -4.36
CA ARG A 3 -9.17 -19.30 -3.63
C ARG A 3 -8.98 -17.99 -4.38
N LEU A 4 -8.95 -18.04 -5.71
CA LEU A 4 -8.87 -16.84 -6.54
C LEU A 4 -10.16 -16.01 -6.49
N GLU A 5 -11.32 -16.68 -6.50
CA GLU A 5 -12.62 -16.00 -6.38
C GLU A 5 -12.75 -15.31 -5.02
N GLU A 6 -12.29 -15.98 -3.96
CA GLU A 6 -12.27 -15.42 -2.59
C GLU A 6 -11.35 -14.19 -2.50
N ALA A 7 -10.15 -14.24 -3.08
CA ALA A 7 -9.23 -13.10 -3.08
C ALA A 7 -9.77 -11.89 -3.85
N ILE A 8 -10.46 -12.13 -4.98
CA ILE A 8 -11.11 -11.06 -5.75
C ILE A 8 -12.28 -10.45 -4.96
N LYS A 9 -13.10 -11.28 -4.31
CA LYS A 9 -14.20 -10.81 -3.46
C LYS A 9 -13.71 -9.93 -2.33
N ILE A 10 -12.72 -10.39 -1.58
CA ILE A 10 -12.12 -9.61 -0.48
C ILE A 10 -11.60 -8.26 -1.00
N MET A 11 -10.94 -8.24 -2.16
CA MET A 11 -10.44 -6.98 -2.73
C MET A 11 -11.56 -5.99 -3.08
N VAL A 12 -12.69 -6.47 -3.59
CA VAL A 12 -13.85 -5.63 -3.92
C VAL A 12 -14.57 -5.17 -2.66
N GLU A 13 -14.83 -6.08 -1.72
CA GLU A 13 -15.47 -5.77 -0.43
C GLU A 13 -14.70 -4.71 0.35
N LEU A 14 -13.36 -4.84 0.40
CA LEU A 14 -12.49 -3.83 0.98
C LEU A 14 -12.72 -2.47 0.30
N PHE A 15 -12.65 -2.41 -1.03
CA PHE A 15 -12.86 -1.14 -1.75
C PHE A 15 -14.26 -0.53 -1.52
N GLU A 16 -15.32 -1.35 -1.53
CA GLU A 16 -16.69 -0.89 -1.29
C GLU A 16 -16.92 -0.42 0.15
N GLU A 17 -16.28 -1.07 1.13
CA GLU A 17 -16.28 -0.64 2.54
C GLU A 17 -15.68 0.77 2.68
N TYR A 18 -14.67 1.11 1.85
CA TYR A 18 -13.98 2.40 1.92
C TYR A 18 -14.58 3.49 1.05
N ALA A 19 -15.22 3.15 -0.06
CA ALA A 19 -15.81 4.16 -0.94
C ALA A 19 -17.09 4.78 -0.34
N GLY A 20 -17.59 4.23 0.77
CA GLY A 20 -18.87 4.62 1.36
C GLY A 20 -20.05 4.26 0.45
N GLN A 21 -21.26 4.21 1.01
CA GLN A 21 -22.44 3.70 0.29
C GLN A 21 -22.83 4.46 -0.99
N ASP A 22 -22.27 5.64 -1.27
CA ASP A 22 -22.73 6.54 -2.32
C ASP A 22 -21.66 7.04 -3.30
N SER A 23 -20.39 6.67 -3.12
CA SER A 23 -19.31 7.21 -3.96
C SER A 23 -18.50 6.12 -4.64
N LYS A 24 -18.07 6.39 -5.88
CA LYS A 24 -17.21 5.47 -6.66
C LYS A 24 -15.71 5.66 -6.33
N GLN A 25 -15.41 6.48 -5.32
CA GLN A 25 -14.09 7.04 -5.06
C GLN A 25 -13.84 7.02 -3.56
N VAL A 26 -12.65 6.61 -3.15
CA VAL A 26 -12.27 6.64 -1.74
C VAL A 26 -11.49 7.91 -1.50
N SER A 27 -11.70 8.63 -0.39
CA SER A 27 -10.81 9.73 -0.06
C SER A 27 -9.41 9.20 0.33
N ILE A 28 -8.37 9.96 0.01
CA ILE A 28 -6.99 9.59 0.38
C ILE A 28 -6.85 9.45 1.91
N GLU A 29 -7.61 10.25 2.65
CA GLU A 29 -7.61 10.27 4.11
C GLU A 29 -8.20 8.98 4.67
N GLU A 30 -9.37 8.55 4.20
CA GLU A 30 -10.00 7.29 4.63
C GLU A 30 -9.12 6.07 4.30
N LEU A 31 -8.53 6.04 3.09
CA LEU A 31 -7.67 4.92 2.71
C LEU A 31 -6.33 4.93 3.45
N LYS A 32 -5.82 6.10 3.83
CA LYS A 32 -4.64 6.22 4.72
C LYS A 32 -4.95 5.73 6.13
N GLU A 33 -6.05 6.18 6.74
CA GLU A 33 -6.44 5.74 8.08
C GLU A 33 -6.62 4.22 8.13
N LEU A 34 -7.19 3.64 7.07
CA LEU A 34 -7.31 2.19 6.98
C LEU A 34 -5.95 1.52 6.84
N LEU A 35 -5.13 1.95 5.89
CA LEU A 35 -3.81 1.37 5.70
C LEU A 35 -3.01 1.48 6.98
N GLU A 36 -3.10 2.59 7.71
CA GLU A 36 -2.51 2.73 9.03
C GLU A 36 -3.11 1.73 10.02
N LYS A 37 -4.44 1.56 10.09
CA LYS A 37 -5.11 0.61 10.99
C LYS A 37 -4.79 -0.87 10.70
N ASP A 38 -4.77 -1.26 9.43
CA ASP A 38 -4.51 -2.62 8.98
C ASP A 38 -3.00 -2.94 8.96
N VAL A 39 -2.14 -1.96 8.67
CA VAL A 39 -0.68 -2.08 8.82
C VAL A 39 -0.26 -2.00 10.29
N GLU A 40 -1.03 -1.32 11.15
CA GLU A 40 -0.89 -1.34 12.61
C GLU A 40 -1.16 -2.70 13.23
N SER A 41 -1.78 -3.62 12.47
CA SER A 41 -1.75 -5.03 12.80
C SER A 41 -0.29 -5.45 13.04
N PRO A 42 0.06 -5.92 14.25
CA PRO A 42 1.43 -6.34 14.58
C PRO A 42 1.96 -7.36 13.57
N GLN A 43 1.06 -8.17 13.00
CA GLN A 43 1.41 -9.18 12.01
C GLN A 43 1.77 -8.62 10.63
N LEU A 44 1.25 -7.45 10.24
CA LEU A 44 1.64 -6.78 8.98
C LEU A 44 2.85 -5.87 9.18
N LYS A 45 2.92 -5.12 10.28
CA LYS A 45 4.04 -4.22 10.61
C LYS A 45 5.38 -4.95 10.72
N GLU A 46 5.37 -6.16 11.29
CA GLU A 46 6.57 -7.01 11.30
C GLU A 46 6.89 -7.59 9.92
N LYS A 47 5.92 -7.63 9.00
CA LYS A 47 6.02 -8.35 7.72
C LYS A 47 6.23 -7.49 6.47
N ILE A 48 5.95 -6.20 6.55
CA ILE A 48 6.08 -5.26 5.44
C ILE A 48 7.02 -4.14 5.88
N HIS A 49 7.99 -3.80 5.04
CA HIS A 49 8.95 -2.76 5.36
C HIS A 49 8.28 -1.38 5.33
N PRO A 50 8.59 -0.45 6.26
CA PRO A 50 8.04 0.90 6.27
C PRO A 50 8.19 1.64 4.94
N ASP A 51 9.31 1.44 4.24
CA ASP A 51 9.51 2.02 2.90
C ASP A 51 8.53 1.49 1.85
N ASP A 52 8.15 0.20 1.91
CA ASP A 52 7.18 -0.38 0.97
C ASP A 52 5.76 0.13 1.27
N ILE A 53 5.45 0.41 2.55
CA ILE A 53 4.21 1.07 2.97
C ILE A 53 4.19 2.51 2.45
N LYS A 54 5.30 3.24 2.59
CA LYS A 54 5.42 4.61 2.07
C LYS A 54 5.25 4.66 0.55
N GLU A 55 5.90 3.75 -0.18
CA GLU A 55 5.74 3.62 -1.64
C GLU A 55 4.29 3.30 -2.02
N ALA A 56 3.61 2.43 -1.26
CA ALA A 56 2.19 2.12 -1.49
C ALA A 56 1.30 3.35 -1.27
N LEU A 57 1.57 4.14 -0.23
CA LEU A 57 0.86 5.40 0.06
C LEU A 57 1.11 6.48 -1.00
N GLU A 58 2.30 6.53 -1.60
CA GLU A 58 2.60 7.45 -2.70
C GLU A 58 1.87 7.05 -4.01
N LEU A 59 1.48 5.78 -4.15
CA LEU A 59 0.76 5.28 -5.32
C LEU A 59 -0.77 5.46 -5.23
N LEU A 60 -1.29 5.84 -4.06
CA LEU A 60 -2.73 6.07 -3.83
C LEU A 60 -3.28 7.23 -4.66
N ASP A 61 -2.52 8.32 -4.76
CA ASP A 61 -2.94 9.57 -5.40
C ASP A 61 -1.86 10.03 -6.38
N LYS A 62 -1.58 9.16 -7.35
CA LYS A 62 -0.51 9.39 -8.33
C LYS A 62 -0.85 10.53 -9.31
N ASN A 63 -2.14 10.71 -9.55
CA ASN A 63 -2.76 11.73 -10.40
C ASN A 63 -2.98 13.06 -9.66
N HIS A 64 -2.84 13.11 -8.33
CA HIS A 64 -3.04 14.31 -7.53
C HIS A 64 -4.42 14.94 -7.74
N ASP A 65 -5.44 14.11 -7.98
CA ASP A 65 -6.83 14.55 -8.11
C ASP A 65 -7.57 14.53 -6.76
N GLY A 66 -6.92 14.06 -5.70
CA GLY A 66 -7.48 14.05 -4.35
C GLY A 66 -8.44 12.89 -4.09
N GLU A 67 -8.64 12.01 -5.06
CA GLU A 67 -9.61 10.92 -5.02
C GLU A 67 -8.92 9.61 -5.41
N VAL A 68 -9.24 8.52 -4.72
CA VAL A 68 -8.66 7.21 -5.03
C VAL A 68 -9.69 6.38 -5.78
N ASN A 69 -9.40 6.07 -7.03
CA ASN A 69 -10.21 5.14 -7.81
C ASN A 69 -9.76 3.68 -7.58
N PHE A 70 -10.59 2.72 -8.03
CA PHE A 70 -10.29 1.28 -7.87
C PHE A 70 -8.93 0.86 -8.44
N ARG A 71 -8.45 1.54 -9.50
CA ARG A 71 -7.15 1.24 -10.12
C ARG A 71 -5.98 1.71 -9.26
N GLU A 72 -6.05 2.89 -8.64
CA GLU A 72 -5.04 3.34 -7.66
C GLU A 72 -5.05 2.43 -6.43
N PHE A 73 -6.23 2.11 -5.90
CA PHE A 73 -6.38 1.18 -4.79
C PHE A 73 -5.73 -0.18 -5.08
N SER A 74 -6.01 -0.76 -6.27
CA SER A 74 -5.41 -2.04 -6.70
C SER A 74 -3.88 -1.96 -6.80
N ARG A 75 -3.33 -0.82 -7.23
CA ARG A 75 -1.87 -0.62 -7.30
C ARG A 75 -1.25 -0.54 -5.91
N CYS A 76 -1.90 0.13 -4.97
CA CYS A 76 -1.49 0.16 -3.58
C CYS A 76 -1.42 -1.25 -2.98
N LEU A 77 -2.51 -2.03 -3.10
CA LEU A 77 -2.55 -3.41 -2.63
C LEU A 77 -1.46 -4.29 -3.27
N ALA A 78 -1.23 -4.14 -4.57
CA ALA A 78 -0.16 -4.85 -5.27
C ALA A 78 1.24 -4.50 -4.73
N ALA A 79 1.49 -3.23 -4.37
CA ALA A 79 2.75 -2.80 -3.77
C ALA A 79 2.97 -3.44 -2.39
N LEU A 80 1.94 -3.44 -1.54
CA LEU A 80 1.97 -4.09 -0.22
C LEU A 80 2.17 -5.61 -0.33
N ALA A 81 1.43 -6.26 -1.22
CA ALA A 81 1.57 -7.69 -1.48
C ALA A 81 2.99 -8.04 -1.99
N LYS A 82 3.58 -7.18 -2.83
CA LYS A 82 4.96 -7.32 -3.29
C LYS A 82 5.96 -7.17 -2.13
N GLY A 83 5.77 -6.21 -1.23
CA GLY A 83 6.56 -6.05 0.00
C GLY A 83 6.49 -7.30 0.88
N TYR A 84 5.28 -7.76 1.17
CA TYR A 84 5.03 -8.98 1.94
C TYR A 84 5.67 -10.23 1.30
N HIS A 85 5.54 -10.38 -0.02
CA HIS A 85 6.13 -11.49 -0.76
C HIS A 85 7.66 -11.46 -0.75
N LYS A 86 8.28 -10.27 -0.87
CA LYS A 86 9.74 -10.10 -0.75
C LYS A 86 10.23 -10.54 0.62
N GLN A 87 9.55 -10.13 1.68
CA GLN A 87 9.99 -10.43 3.04
C GLN A 87 9.87 -11.92 3.38
N LYS A 88 8.79 -12.59 2.93
CA LYS A 88 8.63 -14.04 3.05
C LYS A 88 9.74 -14.84 2.36
N ARG A 89 10.44 -14.25 1.38
CA ARG A 89 11.50 -14.89 0.59
C ARG A 89 12.91 -14.40 0.91
N GLY A 90 13.10 -13.46 1.84
CA GLY A 90 14.39 -12.83 2.09
C GLY A 90 14.64 -12.38 3.53
N LYS A 91 15.27 -13.25 4.33
CA LYS A 91 16.36 -12.79 5.20
C LYS A 91 17.53 -12.41 4.27
N GLY A 92 17.70 -11.14 3.95
CA GLY A 92 18.89 -10.70 3.21
C GLY A 92 18.64 -9.52 2.28
N GLY A 93 18.90 -8.32 2.77
CA GLY A 93 18.93 -7.12 1.94
C GLY A 93 18.67 -5.89 2.77
N LYS A 94 19.70 -5.41 3.49
CA LYS A 94 19.78 -4.01 3.93
C LYS A 94 19.44 -3.15 2.70
N ARG A 95 18.29 -2.49 2.67
CA ARG A 95 18.14 -1.26 1.89
C ARG A 95 19.03 -0.24 2.61
N GLY A 96 20.30 -0.20 2.19
CA GLY A 96 21.24 0.81 2.63
C GLY A 96 20.64 2.16 2.26
N LYS A 97 20.36 2.98 3.27
CA LYS A 97 20.03 4.39 3.13
C LYS A 97 21.31 5.10 2.68
N GLY A 98 21.68 4.93 1.42
CA GLY A 98 22.67 5.76 0.76
C GLY A 98 22.04 7.11 0.51
N LYS A 99 22.23 8.03 1.45
CA LYS A 99 22.19 9.45 1.10
C LYS A 99 23.44 9.72 0.28
N GLU A 100 23.31 9.66 -1.03
CA GLU A 100 24.19 10.43 -1.91
C GLU A 100 23.74 11.88 -1.78
N ASP A 101 24.44 12.66 -0.97
CA ASP A 101 24.49 14.11 -1.16
C ASP A 101 25.64 14.34 -2.15
N PRO A 102 25.36 14.81 -3.38
CA PRO A 102 26.38 15.32 -4.26
C PRO A 102 26.68 16.78 -3.89
N GLU A 103 27.95 17.18 -4.11
CA GLU A 103 28.42 18.56 -4.26
C GLU A 103 28.49 19.41 -2.98
N ALA A 104 29.46 20.32 -2.80
CA ALA A 104 30.69 20.65 -3.51
C ALA A 104 31.47 21.65 -2.63
N ASP A 105 32.79 21.62 -2.77
CA ASP A 105 33.71 22.77 -2.78
C ASP A 105 33.71 23.76 -1.61
N SER A 106 34.75 23.67 -0.76
CA SER A 106 35.59 24.78 -0.26
C SER A 106 36.86 24.24 0.40
#